data_AF-A0A0D7AIH0-F1
#
_entry.id   AF-A0A0D7AIH0-F1
#
_cell.length_a   1.000
_cell.length_b   1.000
_cell.length_c   1.000
_cell.angle_alpha   90.00
_cell.angle_beta   90.00
_cell.angle_gamma   90.00
#
_symmetry.space_group_name_H-M   'P 1'
#
loop_
_entity.id
_entity.type
_entity.pdbx_description
1 polymer ?
#
loop_
_entity_poly.entity_id
_entity_poly.type
_entity_poly.pdbx_seq_one_letter_code
_entity_poly.pdbx_strand_id
1 'polypeptide(L)'
;MRIAVNLPRFLWAEAVHHAYWVRNRAFTRAIPQLWVKKRYNEMDGKFGSLVKMGHFVGVDEESKGIRVWYPGTRRVIVERDFYWSP
;
A
#
# COMPACT_ATOMS: atom_id res chain seq x y z
N MET A 1 -19.14 -11.66 -19.94
CA MET A 1 -19.92 -12.31 -18.86
C MET A 1 -19.76 -13.84 -18.97
N ARG A 2 -19.73 -14.58 -17.85
CA ARG A 2 -19.30 -16.00 -17.62
C ARG A 2 -19.66 -17.08 -18.67
N ILE A 3 -20.60 -16.83 -19.56
CA ILE A 3 -21.13 -17.80 -20.53
C ILE A 3 -20.40 -17.73 -21.87
N ALA A 4 -19.74 -16.60 -22.20
CA ALA A 4 -19.21 -16.37 -23.54
C ALA A 4 -17.87 -17.07 -23.86
N VAL A 5 -17.14 -17.59 -22.86
CA VAL A 5 -15.74 -18.04 -23.04
C VAL A 5 -15.40 -19.44 -22.50
N ASN A 6 -16.40 -20.23 -22.06
CA ASN A 6 -16.23 -21.62 -21.63
C ASN A 6 -15.04 -21.87 -20.65
N LEU A 7 -14.71 -20.88 -19.82
CA LEU A 7 -13.50 -20.95 -19.00
C LEU A 7 -13.71 -21.92 -17.82
N PRO A 8 -12.82 -22.92 -17.63
CA PRO A 8 -12.90 -23.84 -16.51
C PRO A 8 -12.98 -23.13 -15.16
N ARG A 9 -13.87 -23.62 -14.28
CA ARG A 9 -14.18 -23.00 -12.98
C ARG A 9 -12.96 -22.83 -12.06
N PHE A 10 -11.94 -23.69 -12.21
CA PHE A 10 -10.73 -23.63 -11.39
C PHE A 10 -9.83 -22.43 -11.72
N LEU A 11 -9.87 -21.92 -12.96
CA LEU A 11 -9.08 -20.76 -13.38
C LEU A 11 -9.62 -19.42 -12.85
N TRP A 12 -10.85 -19.40 -12.34
CA TRP A 12 -11.44 -18.19 -11.79
C TRP A 12 -10.81 -17.78 -10.47
N ALA A 13 -10.51 -18.74 -9.59
CA ALA A 13 -9.83 -18.48 -8.34
C ALA A 13 -8.47 -17.83 -8.61
N GLU A 14 -7.72 -18.37 -9.58
CA GLU A 14 -6.42 -17.87 -10.00
C GLU A 14 -6.50 -16.50 -10.69
N ALA A 15 -7.48 -16.29 -11.57
CA ALA A 15 -7.70 -14.98 -12.22
C ALA A 15 -8.05 -13.88 -11.20
N VAL A 16 -8.87 -14.19 -10.20
CA VAL A 16 -9.19 -13.24 -9.12
C VAL A 16 -7.95 -12.98 -8.27
N HIS A 17 -7.18 -14.01 -7.93
CA HIS A 17 -5.92 -13.87 -7.19
C HIS A 17 -4.91 -13.00 -7.95
N HIS A 18 -4.78 -13.21 -9.27
CA HIS A 18 -3.92 -12.43 -10.13
C HIS A 18 -4.40 -10.98 -10.26
N ALA A 19 -5.71 -10.74 -10.41
CA ALA A 19 -6.26 -9.39 -10.43
C ALA A 19 -6.00 -8.65 -9.10
N TYR A 20 -6.13 -9.34 -7.97
CA TYR A 20 -5.81 -8.81 -6.65
C TYR A 20 -4.30 -8.55 -6.50
N TRP A 21 -3.46 -9.45 -7.00
CA TRP A 21 -2.01 -9.28 -7.04
C TRP A 21 -1.59 -8.06 -7.87
N VAL A 22 -2.19 -7.86 -9.04
CA VAL A 22 -1.95 -6.66 -9.88
C VAL A 22 -2.45 -5.42 -9.17
N ARG A 23 -3.66 -5.44 -8.60
CA ARG A 23 -4.23 -4.29 -7.87
C ARG A 23 -3.37 -3.89 -6.67
N ASN A 24 -2.81 -4.85 -5.96
CA ASN A 24 -1.93 -4.62 -4.81
C ASN A 24 -0.52 -4.14 -5.23
N ARG A 25 -0.15 -4.24 -6.52
CA ARG A 25 1.18 -3.82 -7.04
C ARG A 25 1.14 -2.68 -8.05
N ALA A 26 -0.02 -2.34 -8.60
CA ALA A 26 -0.18 -1.25 -9.55
C ALA A 26 -0.46 0.06 -8.81
N PHE A 27 0.54 0.94 -8.79
CA PHE A 27 0.45 2.28 -8.23
C PHE A 27 -0.61 3.09 -9.01
N THR A 28 -1.81 3.27 -8.44
CA THR A 28 -2.85 4.12 -9.04
C THR A 28 -3.17 5.30 -8.13
N ARG A 29 -3.64 6.40 -8.73
CA ARG A 29 -4.11 7.61 -8.02
C ARG A 29 -5.26 7.36 -7.05
N ALA A 30 -5.87 6.17 -7.08
CA ALA A 30 -6.98 5.77 -6.21
C ALA A 30 -6.52 5.22 -4.84
N ILE A 31 -5.21 5.17 -4.59
CA ILE A 31 -4.67 4.73 -3.31
C ILE A 31 -4.86 5.84 -2.26
N PRO A 32 -5.51 5.55 -1.11
CA PRO A 32 -5.65 6.54 -0.06
C PRO A 32 -4.30 6.99 0.49
N GLN A 33 -4.18 8.30 0.72
CA GLN A 33 -2.99 8.91 1.28
C GLN A 33 -2.97 8.71 2.80
N LEU A 34 -1.76 8.60 3.34
CA LEU A 34 -1.48 8.37 4.74
C LEU A 34 -0.44 9.37 5.22
N TRP A 35 -0.51 9.70 6.50
CA TRP A 35 0.52 10.42 7.21
C TRP A 35 1.33 9.41 8.02
N VAL A 36 2.61 9.24 7.68
CA VAL A 36 3.50 8.37 8.45
C VAL A 36 4.41 9.21 9.32
N LYS A 37 4.47 8.88 10.61
CA LYS A 37 5.35 9.56 11.56
C LYS A 37 6.78 9.03 11.38
N LYS A 38 7.74 9.92 11.20
CA LYS A 38 9.16 9.56 11.14
C LYS A 38 9.60 9.02 12.51
N ARG A 39 10.36 7.91 12.53
CA ARG A 39 11.10 7.51 13.74
C ARG A 39 12.12 8.58 14.10
N TYR A 40 12.34 8.78 15.41
CA TYR A 40 12.98 9.93 16.05
C TYR A 40 14.48 10.16 15.76
N ASN A 41 15.02 9.70 14.63
CA ASN A 41 16.43 9.90 14.29
C ASN A 41 16.55 10.63 12.96
N GLU A 42 16.52 11.96 13.03
CA GLU A 42 17.37 12.88 12.27
C GLU A 42 16.97 14.31 12.64
N MET A 43 17.98 15.11 12.95
CA MET A 43 17.90 16.48 13.42
C MET A 43 17.10 17.37 12.46
N ASP A 44 15.82 17.60 12.73
CA ASP A 44 15.08 18.70 12.13
C ASP A 44 14.04 19.23 13.11
N GLY A 45 14.22 20.49 13.49
CA GLY A 45 13.38 21.18 14.45
C GLY A 45 11.92 21.29 14.00
N LYS A 46 11.05 21.40 15.02
CA LYS A 46 9.58 21.55 14.98
C LYS A 46 8.78 20.33 14.51
N PHE A 47 7.80 19.98 15.34
CA PHE A 47 6.89 18.83 15.25
C PHE A 47 6.27 18.55 13.86
N GLY A 48 6.10 19.58 13.01
CA GLY A 48 5.55 19.46 11.66
C GLY A 48 6.49 18.88 10.60
N SER A 49 7.82 18.90 10.80
CA SER A 49 8.81 18.33 9.86
C SER A 49 8.94 16.79 9.98
N LEU A 50 8.31 16.21 11.00
CA LEU A 50 8.44 14.79 11.35
C LEU A 50 7.42 13.88 10.66
N VAL A 51 6.51 14.40 9.85
CA VAL A 51 5.45 13.60 9.22
C VAL A 51 5.64 13.59 7.71
N LYS A 52 5.81 12.38 7.15
CA LYS A 52 5.95 12.19 5.70
C LYS A 52 4.65 11.65 5.13
N MET A 53 4.21 12.26 4.04
CA MET A 53 3.07 11.77 3.28
C MET A 53 3.49 10.52 2.49
N GLY A 54 2.72 9.45 2.66
CA GLY A 54 2.91 8.17 1.98
C GLY A 54 1.58 7.67 1.42
N HIS A 55 1.64 6.68 0.53
CA HIS A 55 0.46 6.07 -0.08
C HIS A 55 0.27 4.64 0.47
N PHE A 56 -0.96 4.30 0.87
CA PHE A 56 -1.28 2.97 1.41
C PHE A 56 -1.21 1.87 0.35
N VAL A 57 -0.28 0.93 0.47
CA VAL A 57 -0.16 -0.17 -0.50
C VAL A 57 -0.91 -1.42 -0.05
N GLY A 58 -1.00 -1.65 1.25
CA GLY A 58 -1.65 -2.84 1.80
C GLY A 58 -1.20 -3.15 3.22
N VAL A 59 -1.69 -4.26 3.77
CA VAL A 59 -1.22 -4.78 5.06
C VAL A 59 -0.11 -5.80 4.80
N ASP A 60 0.92 -5.78 5.63
CA ASP A 60 1.97 -6.80 5.63
C ASP A 60 1.54 -8.00 6.49
N GLU A 61 1.45 -9.17 5.87
CA GLU A 61 0.94 -10.40 6.51
C GLU A 61 1.86 -10.91 7.63
N GLU A 62 3.18 -10.69 7.51
CA GLU A 62 4.17 -11.17 8.46
C GLU A 62 4.37 -10.20 9.63
N SER A 63 4.50 -8.91 9.33
CA SER A 63 4.90 -7.90 10.32
C SER A 63 3.72 -7.24 11.04
N LYS A 64 2.47 -7.54 10.67
CA LYS A 64 1.23 -6.85 11.13
C LYS A 64 1.29 -5.32 10.98
N GLY A 65 2.10 -4.82 10.06
CA GLY A 65 2.23 -3.39 9.73
C GLY A 65 1.51 -3.06 8.43
N ILE A 66 1.53 -1.79 8.03
CA ILE A 66 1.08 -1.40 6.69
C ILE A 66 2.27 -1.19 5.76
N ARG A 67 2.10 -1.55 4.49
CA ARG A 67 3.03 -1.23 3.42
C ARG A 67 2.72 0.17 2.92
N VAL A 68 3.69 1.07 3.00
CA VAL A 68 3.57 2.46 2.56
C VAL A 68 4.55 2.70 1.42
N TRP A 69 4.04 3.28 0.33
CA TRP A 69 4.85 3.75 -0.78
C TRP A 69 5.20 5.22 -0.62
N TYR A 70 6.49 5.53 -0.73
CA TYR A 70 7.00 6.90 -0.68
C TYR A 70 7.43 7.37 -2.08
N PRO A 71 6.79 8.40 -2.66
CA PRO A 71 7.10 8.87 -4.01
C PRO A 71 8.52 9.41 -4.15
N GLY A 72 9.05 10.07 -3.11
CA GLY A 72 10.39 10.66 -3.14
C GLY A 72 11.53 9.63 -3.22
N THR A 73 11.36 8.46 -2.60
CA THR A 73 12.38 7.39 -2.60
C THR A 73 12.03 6.23 -3.54
N ARG A 74 10.79 6.19 -4.08
CA ARG A 74 10.25 5.11 -4.92
C ARG A 74 10.36 3.73 -4.27
N ARG A 75 10.26 3.68 -2.93
CA ARG A 75 10.34 2.46 -2.13
C ARG A 75 9.03 2.17 -1.42
N VAL A 76 8.77 0.89 -1.21
CA VAL A 76 7.72 0.40 -0.30
C VAL A 76 8.39 -0.01 0.99
N ILE A 77 7.90 0.52 2.11
CA ILE A 77 8.42 0.24 3.46
C ILE A 77 7.25 -0.23 4.32
N VAL A 78 7.49 -1.18 5.22
CA VAL A 78 6.51 -1.60 6.21
C VAL A 78 6.61 -0.68 7.43
N GLU A 79 5.52 0.01 7.74
CA GLU A 79 5.41 0.97 8.83
C GLU A 79 4.34 0.50 9.83
N ARG A 80 4.59 0.71 11.12
CA ARG A 80 3.63 0.39 12.20
C ARG A 80 3.04 1.64 12.85
N ASP A 81 3.75 2.76 12.78
CA ASP A 81 3.32 4.05 13.34
C ASP A 81 2.82 4.98 12.24
N PHE A 82 1.53 4.93 11.95
CA PHE A 82 0.89 5.74 10.92
C PHE A 82 -0.45 6.30 11.39
N TYR A 83 -0.88 7.37 10.74
CA TYR A 83 -2.19 7.96 10.91
C TYR A 83 -2.85 8.06 9.54
N TRP A 84 -4.15 7.78 9.50
CA TRP A 84 -4.94 8.04 8.31
C TRP A 84 -5.04 9.53 8.08
N SER A 85 -4.84 9.95 6.83
CA SER A 85 -5.25 11.30 6.47
C SER A 85 -6.76 11.39 6.64
N PRO A 86 -7.28 12.46 7.27
CA PRO A 86 -8.70 12.78 7.17
C PRO A 86 -9.10 12.99 5.71
#